data_AF-A0A6G2V6I8-F1
#
_entry.id   AF-A0A6G2V6I8-F1
#
_cell.length_a   1.000
_cell.length_b   1.000
_cell.length_c   1.000
_cell.angle_alpha   90.00
_cell.angle_beta   90.00
_cell.angle_gamma   90.00
#
_symmetry.space_group_name_H-M   'P 1'
#
loop_
_entity.id
_entity.type
_entity.pdbx_description
1 polymer ?
#
loop_
_entity_poly.entity_id
_entity_poly.type
_entity_poly.pdbx_seq_one_letter_code
_entity_poly.pdbx_strand_id
1 'polypeptide(L)'
;EELLAALAEDEPTALCRAVERWAGDEDRRARRVAAVSYATLVAPHVTLDADRDRVRRAALAVLARPADSELHGPVLALLVADPRTRARYLPQAVRAFVAEGPQDVRVPAAALAAAL
;
A
#
# COMPACT_ATOMS: atom_id res chain seq x y z
N GLU A 1 -5.36 15.66 -8.79
CA GLU A 1 -5.12 14.97 -7.51
C GLU A 1 -6.18 15.31 -6.46
N GLU A 2 -6.61 16.58 -6.34
CA GLU A 2 -7.65 17.01 -5.38
C GLU A 2 -8.94 16.17 -5.41
N LEU A 3 -9.48 15.83 -6.58
CA LEU A 3 -10.70 15.00 -6.66
C LEU A 3 -10.53 13.60 -6.05
N LEU A 4 -9.35 12.99 -6.23
CA LEU A 4 -9.09 11.66 -5.68
C LEU A 4 -8.87 11.73 -4.17
N ALA A 5 -8.23 12.79 -3.68
CA ALA A 5 -8.05 13.04 -2.26
C ALA A 5 -9.41 13.25 -1.56
N ALA A 6 -10.31 14.05 -2.16
CA ALA A 6 -11.66 14.23 -1.67
C ALA A 6 -12.43 12.90 -1.58
N LEU A 7 -12.34 12.06 -2.62
CA LEU A 7 -12.98 10.74 -2.60
C LEU A 7 -12.43 9.83 -1.48
N ALA A 8 -11.12 9.89 -1.22
CA ALA A 8 -10.50 9.10 -0.15
C ALA A 8 -10.97 9.51 1.25
N GLU A 9 -11.32 10.79 1.42
CA GLU A 9 -11.87 11.34 2.65
C GLU A 9 -13.37 11.05 2.79
N ASP A 10 -14.14 11.26 1.73
CA ASP A 10 -15.61 11.14 1.73
C ASP A 10 -16.07 9.68 1.76
N GLU A 11 -15.39 8.79 1.03
CA GLU A 11 -15.83 7.42 0.76
C GLU A 11 -14.71 6.37 1.00
N PRO A 12 -14.03 6.36 2.16
CA PRO A 12 -12.86 5.51 2.41
C PRO A 12 -13.18 4.01 2.30
N THR A 13 -14.36 3.58 2.78
CA THR A 13 -14.80 2.19 2.70
C THR A 13 -15.01 1.73 1.25
N ALA A 14 -15.60 2.57 0.39
CA ALA A 14 -15.80 2.25 -1.01
C ALA A 14 -14.46 2.11 -1.73
N LEU A 15 -13.52 3.02 -1.45
CA LEU A 15 -12.19 2.99 -2.02
C LEU A 15 -11.40 1.76 -1.55
N CYS A 16 -11.49 1.38 -0.27
CA CYS A 16 -10.88 0.14 0.25
C CYS A 16 -11.41 -1.13 -0.43
N ARG A 17 -12.71 -1.19 -0.74
CA ARG A 17 -13.29 -2.32 -1.50
C ARG A 17 -12.77 -2.37 -2.93
N ALA A 18 -12.63 -1.22 -3.60
CA ALA A 18 -12.07 -1.13 -4.94
C ALA A 18 -10.60 -1.58 -4.96
N VAL A 19 -9.80 -1.10 -4.00
CA VAL A 19 -8.40 -1.49 -3.80
C VAL A 19 -8.25 -3.01 -3.63
N GLU A 20 -9.02 -3.63 -2.75
CA GLU A 20 -8.99 -5.09 -2.54
C GLU A 20 -9.31 -5.86 -3.82
N ARG A 21 -10.37 -5.45 -4.53
CA ARG A 21 -10.78 -6.08 -5.78
C ARG A 21 -9.72 -5.93 -6.87
N TRP A 22 -9.10 -4.76 -7.01
CA TRP A 22 -8.11 -4.48 -8.06
C TRP A 22 -6.76 -5.13 -7.79
N ALA A 23 -6.34 -5.24 -6.53
CA ALA A 23 -5.09 -5.90 -6.16
C ALA A 23 -5.12 -7.41 -6.47
N GLY A 24 -6.29 -8.05 -6.34
CA GLY A 24 -6.49 -9.46 -6.69
C GLY A 24 -6.66 -9.74 -8.19
N ASP A 25 -6.62 -8.71 -9.04
CA ASP A 25 -6.81 -8.86 -10.49
C ASP A 25 -5.50 -9.34 -11.15
N GLU A 26 -5.42 -10.64 -11.46
CA GLU A 26 -4.19 -11.28 -11.94
C GLU A 26 -3.79 -10.82 -13.36
N ASP A 27 -4.78 -10.60 -14.23
CA ASP A 27 -4.55 -10.31 -15.66
C ASP A 27 -4.28 -8.83 -15.96
N ARG A 28 -4.61 -7.93 -15.02
CA ARG A 28 -4.57 -6.48 -15.28
C ARG A 28 -3.59 -5.75 -14.38
N ARG A 29 -2.32 -5.65 -14.82
CA ARG A 29 -1.28 -4.85 -14.13
C ARG A 29 -1.74 -3.42 -13.84
N ALA A 30 -2.42 -2.77 -14.79
CA ALA A 30 -2.93 -1.41 -14.60
C ALA A 30 -3.87 -1.28 -13.39
N ARG A 31 -4.68 -2.32 -13.08
CA ARG A 31 -5.54 -2.32 -11.89
C ARG A 31 -4.74 -2.47 -10.61
N ARG A 32 -3.69 -3.28 -10.62
CA ARG A 32 -2.80 -3.42 -9.45
C ARG A 32 -2.01 -2.14 -9.18
N VAL A 33 -1.52 -1.47 -10.21
CA VAL A 33 -0.91 -0.13 -10.10
C VAL A 33 -1.91 0.84 -9.45
N ALA A 34 -3.13 0.93 -9.98
CA ALA A 34 -4.18 1.76 -9.39
C ALA A 34 -4.48 1.38 -7.93
N ALA A 35 -4.57 0.09 -7.61
CA ALA A 35 -4.81 -0.38 -6.25
C ALA A 35 -3.77 0.15 -5.26
N VAL A 36 -2.48 0.13 -5.62
CA VAL A 36 -1.39 0.63 -4.77
C VAL A 36 -1.46 2.15 -4.60
N SER A 37 -1.72 2.89 -5.68
CA SER A 37 -1.90 4.35 -5.63
C SER A 37 -3.08 4.73 -4.71
N TYR A 38 -4.24 4.11 -4.89
CA TYR A 38 -5.43 4.40 -4.09
C TYR A 38 -5.33 3.88 -2.65
N ALA A 39 -4.65 2.76 -2.42
CA ALA A 39 -4.37 2.28 -1.06
C ALA A 39 -3.51 3.29 -0.28
N THR A 40 -2.50 3.86 -0.94
CA THR A 40 -1.62 4.90 -0.34
C THR A 40 -2.41 6.16 -0.02
N LEU A 41 -3.32 6.55 -0.91
CA LEU A 41 -4.16 7.73 -0.75
C LEU A 41 -5.18 7.57 0.38
N VAL A 42 -5.83 6.41 0.50
CA VAL A 42 -6.88 6.18 1.50
C VAL A 42 -6.33 5.87 2.88
N ALA A 43 -5.09 5.36 3.00
CA ALA A 43 -4.52 4.87 4.26
C ALA A 43 -4.68 5.84 5.46
N PRO A 44 -4.47 7.16 5.31
CA PRO A 44 -4.66 8.11 6.42
C PRO A 44 -6.11 8.21 6.91
N HIS A 45 -7.09 7.90 6.06
CA HIS A 45 -8.53 8.02 6.34
C HIS A 45 -9.16 6.71 6.84
N VAL A 46 -8.38 5.61 6.90
CA VAL A 46 -8.90 4.29 7.33
C VAL A 46 -8.98 4.20 8.85
N THR A 47 -10.20 4.31 9.37
CA THR A 47 -10.49 4.19 10.81
C THR A 47 -11.07 2.83 11.20
N LEU A 48 -11.75 2.15 10.27
CA LEU A 48 -12.44 0.88 10.50
C LEU A 48 -11.48 -0.31 10.32
N ASP A 49 -11.53 -1.27 11.25
CA ASP A 49 -10.70 -2.48 11.19
C ASP A 49 -10.95 -3.32 9.94
N ALA A 50 -12.21 -3.42 9.50
CA ALA A 50 -12.56 -4.14 8.28
C ALA A 50 -11.87 -3.54 7.03
N ASP A 51 -11.68 -2.22 7.01
CA ASP A 51 -11.04 -1.51 5.91
C ASP A 51 -9.51 -1.61 5.99
N ARG A 52 -8.93 -1.54 7.21
CA ARG A 52 -7.50 -1.88 7.41
C ARG A 52 -7.21 -3.29 6.91
N ASP A 53 -8.08 -4.25 7.22
CA ASP A 53 -7.95 -5.64 6.79
C ASP A 53 -7.99 -5.77 5.26
N ARG A 54 -8.82 -4.98 4.56
CA ARG A 54 -8.87 -4.94 3.08
C ARG A 54 -7.57 -4.41 2.49
N VAL A 55 -7.09 -3.26 2.98
CA VAL A 55 -5.83 -2.66 2.53
C VAL A 55 -4.67 -3.62 2.78
N ARG A 56 -4.63 -4.29 3.94
CA ARG A 56 -3.64 -5.32 4.24
C ARG A 56 -3.69 -6.47 3.25
N ARG A 57 -4.87 -7.05 2.97
CA ARG A 57 -5.00 -8.15 1.99
C ARG A 57 -4.57 -7.71 0.59
N ALA A 58 -4.92 -6.50 0.17
CA ALA A 58 -4.49 -5.94 -1.10
C ALA A 58 -2.96 -5.80 -1.19
N ALA A 59 -2.34 -5.22 -0.16
CA ALA A 59 -0.89 -5.06 -0.07
C ALA A 59 -0.17 -6.42 -0.12
N LEU A 60 -0.66 -7.42 0.62
CA LEU A 60 -0.10 -8.77 0.59
C LEU A 60 -0.24 -9.44 -0.78
N ALA A 61 -1.37 -9.25 -1.46
CA ALA A 61 -1.60 -9.80 -2.80
C ALA A 61 -0.60 -9.23 -3.83
N VAL A 62 -0.30 -7.93 -3.76
CA VAL A 62 0.71 -7.30 -4.64
C VAL A 62 2.12 -7.76 -4.26
N LEU A 63 2.45 -7.80 -2.96
CA LEU A 63 3.78 -8.21 -2.49
C LEU A 63 4.11 -9.66 -2.86
N ALA A 64 3.11 -10.54 -2.89
CA ALA A 64 3.27 -11.94 -3.29
C ALA A 64 3.63 -12.12 -4.78
N ARG A 65 3.60 -11.05 -5.59
CA ARG A 65 3.85 -11.10 -7.03
C ARG A 65 5.22 -10.48 -7.36
N PRO A 66 6.23 -11.29 -7.72
CA PRO A 66 7.55 -10.77 -8.06
C PRO A 66 7.56 -9.87 -9.30
N ALA A 67 6.66 -10.11 -10.25
CA ALA A 67 6.53 -9.31 -11.48
C ALA A 67 6.06 -7.86 -11.23
N ASP A 68 5.58 -7.56 -10.01
CA ASP A 68 5.12 -6.24 -9.60
C ASP A 68 6.14 -5.58 -8.63
N SER A 69 7.44 -5.94 -8.72
CA SER A 69 8.49 -5.46 -7.81
C SER A 69 8.62 -3.93 -7.74
N GLU A 70 8.31 -3.23 -8.82
CA GLU A 70 8.25 -1.76 -8.88
C GLU A 70 7.22 -1.17 -7.90
N LEU A 71 6.21 -1.95 -7.51
CA LEU A 71 5.17 -1.53 -6.57
C LEU A 71 5.50 -1.87 -5.11
N HIS A 72 6.59 -2.61 -4.86
CA HIS A 72 6.85 -3.19 -3.53
C HIS A 72 7.23 -2.13 -2.48
N GLY A 73 7.86 -1.01 -2.86
CA GLY A 73 8.19 0.07 -1.91
C GLY A 73 6.95 0.68 -1.24
N PRO A 74 5.99 1.23 -2.01
CA PRO A 74 4.72 1.73 -1.48
C PRO A 74 3.92 0.65 -0.72
N VAL A 75 3.94 -0.59 -1.20
CA VAL A 75 3.28 -1.72 -0.51
C VAL A 75 3.92 -2.01 0.86
N LEU A 76 5.25 -1.99 0.95
CA LEU A 76 5.95 -2.14 2.22
C LEU A 76 5.65 -0.99 3.18
N ALA A 77 5.52 0.24 2.67
CA ALA A 77 5.10 1.41 3.46
C ALA A 77 3.73 1.20 4.12
N LEU A 78 2.75 0.67 3.37
CA LEU A 78 1.43 0.31 3.91
C LEU A 78 1.51 -0.76 5.00
N LEU A 79 2.32 -1.80 4.79
CA LEU A 79 2.46 -2.91 5.73
C LEU A 79 3.21 -2.55 7.01
N VAL A 80 4.13 -1.58 6.99
CA VAL A 80 4.79 -1.08 8.20
C VAL A 80 3.93 -0.08 8.98
N ALA A 81 3.06 0.66 8.30
CA ALA A 81 2.10 1.54 8.95
C ALA A 81 1.09 0.75 9.80
N ASP A 82 0.68 -0.43 9.32
CA ASP A 82 -0.25 -1.33 10.00
C ASP A 82 0.40 -2.07 11.19
N PRO A 83 -0.07 -1.86 12.44
CA PRO A 83 0.51 -2.48 13.62
C PRO A 83 0.52 -4.02 13.59
N ARG A 84 -0.44 -4.66 12.93
CA ARG A 84 -0.53 -6.14 12.86
C ARG A 84 0.57 -6.75 12.00
N THR A 85 1.11 -6.00 11.05
CA THR A 85 2.11 -6.48 10.09
C THR A 85 3.47 -5.82 10.26
N ARG A 86 3.55 -4.69 10.97
CA ARG A 86 4.76 -3.89 11.16
C ARG A 86 6.00 -4.71 11.51
N ALA A 87 5.93 -5.48 12.60
CA ALA A 87 7.09 -6.25 13.09
C ALA A 87 7.64 -7.22 12.03
N ARG A 88 6.76 -7.79 11.20
CA ARG A 88 7.15 -8.74 10.15
C ARG A 88 7.81 -8.07 8.96
N TYR A 89 7.32 -6.90 8.54
CA TYR A 89 7.77 -6.25 7.30
C TYR A 89 8.78 -5.13 7.50
N LEU A 90 8.96 -4.62 8.72
CA LEU A 90 9.94 -3.56 9.00
C LEU A 90 11.36 -3.92 8.51
N PRO A 91 11.91 -5.13 8.73
CA PRO A 91 13.23 -5.47 8.19
C PRO A 91 13.29 -5.45 6.66
N GLN A 92 12.21 -5.84 5.98
CA GLN A 92 12.13 -5.80 4.52
C GLN A 92 12.02 -4.37 4.00
N ALA A 93 11.25 -3.52 4.68
CA ALA A 93 11.10 -2.10 4.34
C ALA A 93 12.42 -1.34 4.50
N VAL A 94 13.19 -1.59 5.57
CA VAL A 94 14.53 -1.00 5.75
C VAL A 94 15.47 -1.43 4.62
N ARG A 95 15.49 -2.72 4.24
CA ARG A 95 16.30 -3.18 3.10
C ARG A 95 15.90 -2.49 1.79
N ALA A 96 14.61 -2.35 1.52
CA ALA A 96 14.11 -1.67 0.33
C ALA A 96 14.41 -0.17 0.32
N PHE A 97 14.50 0.47 1.48
CA PHE A 97 14.88 1.88 1.60
C PHE A 97 16.36 2.13 1.27
N VAL A 98 17.25 1.27 1.78
CA VAL A 98 18.71 1.40 1.58
C VAL A 98 19.20 0.83 0.25
N ALA A 99 18.38 0.02 -0.43
CA ALA A 99 18.73 -0.57 -1.72
C ALA A 99 18.99 0.51 -2.78
N GLU A 100 19.97 0.28 -3.64
CA GLU A 100 20.20 1.10 -4.83
C GLU A 100 19.09 0.87 -5.85
N GLY A 101 18.65 1.95 -6.52
CA GLY A 101 17.53 1.91 -7.47
C GLY A 101 16.71 3.20 -7.53
N PRO A 102 15.75 3.29 -8.46
CA PRO A 102 14.87 4.45 -8.64
C PRO A 102 14.10 4.81 -7.37
N GLN A 103 14.00 6.11 -7.06
CA GLN A 103 13.41 6.60 -5.80
C GLN A 103 11.91 6.30 -5.68
N ASP A 104 11.20 6.26 -6.79
CA ASP A 104 9.77 5.95 -6.92
C ASP A 104 9.42 4.50 -6.55
N VAL A 105 10.41 3.61 -6.55
CA VAL A 105 10.26 2.20 -6.14
C VAL A 105 10.66 2.00 -4.67
N ARG A 106 11.27 2.99 -4.02
CA ARG A 106 11.75 2.88 -2.63
C ARG A 106 10.64 3.13 -1.62
N VAL A 107 10.85 2.65 -0.40
CA VAL A 107 9.99 2.99 0.74
C VAL A 107 10.24 4.45 1.12
N PRO A 108 9.21 5.32 1.27
CA PRO A 108 9.42 6.69 1.72
C PRO A 108 9.99 6.76 3.14
N ALA A 109 10.95 7.66 3.38
CA ALA A 109 11.57 7.83 4.70
C ALA A 109 10.53 8.15 5.80
N ALA A 110 9.51 8.96 5.48
CA ALA A 110 8.44 9.29 6.39
C ALA A 110 7.64 8.06 6.85
N ALA A 111 7.44 7.08 5.97
CA ALA A 111 6.73 5.85 6.32
C ALA A 111 7.54 4.97 7.28
N LEU A 112 8.87 4.94 7.12
CA LEU A 112 9.76 4.26 8.07
C LEU A 112 9.83 4.97 9.41
N ALA A 113 9.94 6.30 9.41
CA ALA A 113 9.99 7.10 10.63
C ALA A 113 8.73 6.91 11.49
N ALA A 114 7.55 6.81 10.88
CA ALA A 114 6.30 6.55 11.59
C ALA A 114 6.17 5.11 12.16
N ALA A 115 7.03 4.19 11.71
CA ALA A 115 7.00 2.78 12.11
C ALA A 115 8.04 2.41 13.18
N LEU A 116 8.98 3.31 13.50
CA LEU A 116 10.00 3.16 14.54
C LEU A 116 9.55 3.80 15.85
#